data_AF-A0A7D7VBC8-F1
#
_entry.id   AF-A0A7D7VBC8-F1
#
_cell.length_a   1.000
_cell.length_b   1.000
_cell.length_c   1.000
_cell.angle_alpha   90.00
_cell.angle_beta   90.00
_cell.angle_gamma   90.00
#
_symmetry.space_group_name_H-M   'P 1'
#
loop_
_entity.id
_entity.type
_entity.pdbx_description
1 polymer ?
#
loop_
_entity_poly.entity_id
_entity_poly.type
_entity_poly.pdbx_seq_one_letter_code
_entity_poly.pdbx_strand_id
1 'polypeptide(L)' 'MIMFYATGTMGLVVGLVVAPPSTTIMITFMGLVNIGLGVFFTFLFLTQIQKAPDKRKKKKKSD' A
#
# COMPACT_ATOMS: atom_id res chain seq x y z
N MET A 1 0.46 4.74 0.63
CA MET A 1 -0.04 4.21 -0.65
C MET A 1 0.99 4.31 -1.75
N ILE A 2 1.58 5.49 -2.01
CA ILE A 2 2.52 5.67 -3.13
C ILE A 2 3.76 4.76 -3.06
N MET A 3 4.28 4.48 -1.87
CA MET A 3 5.39 3.53 -1.66
C MET A 3 5.06 2.09 -2.09
N PHE A 4 3.82 1.62 -1.87
CA PHE A 4 3.40 0.26 -2.28
C PHE A 4 3.39 0.14 -3.81
N TYR A 5 2.89 1.17 -4.50
CA TYR A 5 2.84 1.19 -5.95
C TYR A 5 4.21 1.39 -6.59
N ALA A 6 5.01 2.34 -6.09
CA ALA A 6 6.33 2.64 -6.62
C ALA A 6 7.28 1.45 -6.43
N THR A 7 7.39 0.92 -5.21
CA THR A 7 8.25 -0.23 -4.92
C THR A 7 7.73 -1.51 -5.59
N GLY A 8 6.40 -1.69 -5.67
CA GLY A 8 5.80 -2.83 -6.35
C GLY A 8 6.03 -2.84 -7.86
N THR A 9 5.84 -1.71 -8.54
CA THR A 9 6.14 -1.58 -9.98
C THR A 9 7.64 -1.71 -10.25
N MET A 10 8.49 -1.10 -9.42
CA MET A 10 9.93 -1.25 -9.55
C MET A 10 10.38 -2.70 -9.32
N GLY A 11 9.79 -3.40 -8.34
CA GLY A 11 10.04 -4.83 -8.12
C GLY A 11 9.62 -5.70 -9.30
N LEU A 12 8.52 -5.37 -9.98
CA LEU A 12 8.10 -6.05 -11.21
C LEU A 12 9.10 -5.84 -12.36
N VAL A 13 9.52 -4.59 -12.59
CA VAL A 13 10.48 -4.25 -13.64
C VAL A 13 11.83 -4.94 -13.37
N VAL A 14 12.34 -4.84 -12.15
CA VAL A 14 13.60 -5.47 -11.76
C VAL A 14 13.51 -7.00 -11.85
N GLY A 15 12.41 -7.59 -11.38
CA GLY A 15 12.19 -9.04 -11.41
C GLY A 15 12.18 -9.60 -12.84
N LEU A 16 11.59 -8.90 -13.79
CA LEU A 16 11.44 -9.36 -15.17
C LEU A 16 12.63 -9.01 -16.09
N VAL A 17 13.28 -7.87 -15.86
CA VAL A 17 14.30 -7.34 -16.79
C VAL A 17 15.73 -7.49 -16.27
N VAL A 18 15.93 -7.46 -14.95
CA VAL A 18 17.27 -7.34 -14.36
C VAL A 18 17.64 -8.58 -13.54
N ALA A 19 16.68 -9.23 -12.89
CA ALA A 19 16.95 -10.32 -11.97
C ALA A 19 17.50 -11.59 -12.68
N PRO A 20 18.47 -12.29 -12.06
CA PRO A 20 18.90 -13.61 -12.53
C PRO A 20 17.77 -14.65 -12.51
N PRO A 21 17.78 -15.67 -13.39
CA PRO A 21 16.70 -16.66 -13.50
C PRO A 21 16.31 -17.37 -12.20
N SER A 22 17.28 -17.55 -11.30
CA SER A 22 17.07 -18.18 -9.98
C SER A 22 16.22 -17.33 -9.01
N THR A 23 16.14 -16.02 -9.23
CA THR A 23 15.48 -15.06 -8.31
C THR A 23 14.36 -14.27 -8.97
N THR A 24 14.26 -14.28 -10.30
CA THR A 24 13.21 -13.61 -11.09
C THR A 24 11.81 -13.86 -10.55
N ILE A 25 11.42 -15.12 -10.33
CA ILE A 25 10.07 -15.46 -9.84
C ILE A 25 9.82 -14.87 -8.46
N MET A 26 10.80 -14.99 -7.55
CA MET A 26 10.68 -14.48 -6.18
C MET A 26 10.52 -12.96 -6.16
N ILE A 27 11.38 -12.23 -6.87
CA ILE A 27 11.36 -10.76 -6.91
C ILE A 27 10.08 -10.25 -7.58
N THR A 28 9.69 -10.88 -8.70
CA THR A 28 8.46 -10.57 -9.42
C THR A 28 7.23 -10.79 -8.54
N PHE A 29 7.18 -11.91 -7.82
CA PHE A 29 6.09 -12.22 -6.89
C PHE A 29 6.03 -11.23 -5.72
N MET A 30 7.18 -10.86 -5.14
CA MET A 30 7.22 -9.82 -4.10
C MET A 30 6.72 -8.47 -4.62
N GLY A 31 7.09 -8.08 -5.84
CA GLY A 31 6.57 -6.87 -6.50
C GLY A 31 5.04 -6.91 -6.65
N LEU A 32 4.51 -8.06 -7.11
CA LEU A 32 3.06 -8.28 -7.26
C LEU A 32 2.31 -8.17 -5.93
N VAL A 33 2.82 -8.81 -4.87
CA VAL A 33 2.23 -8.74 -3.51
C VAL A 33 2.20 -7.29 -3.01
N ASN A 34 3.24 -6.52 -3.27
CA ASN A 34 3.33 -5.12 -2.85
C ASN A 34 2.29 -4.24 -3.56
N ILE A 35 2.07 -4.45 -4.87
CA ILE A 35 0.99 -3.79 -5.61
C ILE A 35 -0.38 -4.23 -5.08
N GLY A 36 -0.58 -5.52 -4.83
CA GLY A 36 -1.83 -6.06 -4.27
C GLY A 36 -2.20 -5.42 -2.94
N LEU A 37 -1.23 -5.26 -2.03
CA LEU A 37 -1.42 -4.53 -0.78
C LEU A 37 -1.76 -3.05 -1.03
N GLY A 38 -1.10 -2.40 -1.98
CA GLY A 38 -1.43 -1.03 -2.38
C GLY A 38 -2.88 -0.89 -2.84
N VAL A 39 -3.35 -1.79 -3.72
CA VAL A 39 -4.75 -1.84 -4.19
C VAL A 39 -5.70 -2.09 -3.04
N PHE A 40 -5.39 -3.06 -2.18
CA PHE A 40 -6.23 -3.40 -1.02
C PHE A 40 -6.39 -2.21 -0.06
N PHE A 41 -5.29 -1.53 0.30
CA PHE A 41 -5.37 -0.36 1.18
C PHE A 41 -6.03 0.85 0.50
N THR A 42 -5.88 1.02 -0.81
CA THR A 42 -6.61 2.05 -1.55
C THR A 42 -8.11 1.77 -1.56
N PHE A 43 -8.50 0.52 -1.79
CA PHE A 43 -9.90 0.09 -1.68
C PHE A 43 -10.44 0.36 -0.28
N LEU A 44 -9.70 -0.04 0.77
CA LEU A 44 -10.09 0.26 2.14
C LEU A 44 -10.26 1.76 2.31
N PHE A 45 -9.25 2.58 1.98
CA PHE A 45 -9.31 4.04 2.12
C PHE A 45 -10.53 4.68 1.46
N LEU A 46 -10.91 4.22 0.26
CA LEU A 46 -12.07 4.73 -0.47
C LEU A 46 -13.41 4.27 0.13
N THR A 47 -13.44 3.12 0.82
CA THR A 47 -14.67 2.53 1.37
C THR A 47 -14.87 2.80 2.86
N GLN A 48 -13.92 3.45 3.54
CA GLN A 48 -14.10 3.82 4.95
C GLN A 48 -15.20 4.87 5.06
N ILE A 49 -16.25 4.56 5.81
CA ILE A 49 -17.21 5.58 6.24
C ILE A 49 -16.44 6.59 7.08
N GLN A 50 -16.39 7.85 6.65
CA GLN A 50 -15.74 8.90 7.42
C GLN A 50 -16.43 9.00 8.78
N LYS A 51 -15.74 8.55 9.83
CA LYS A 51 -16.20 8.73 11.19
C LYS A 51 -16.13 10.23 11.47
N ALA A 52 -17.27 10.91 11.34
CA ALA A 52 -17.38 12.31 11.73
C ALA A 52 -16.75 12.48 13.12
N PRO A 53 -15.87 13.47 13.34
CA PRO A 53 -15.21 13.64 14.61
C PRO A 53 -16.29 13.73 15.69
N ASP A 54 -16.29 12.76 16.61
CA ASP A 54 -17.32 12.65 17.63
C ASP A 54 -17.34 13.95 18.43
N LYS A 55 -18.43 14.72 18.29
CA LYS A 55 -18.60 16.01 18.96
C LYS A 55 -18.51 15.86 20.48
N ARG A 56 -18.76 14.66 21.04
CA ARG A 56 -18.59 14.38 22.48
C ARG A 56 -17.13 14.34 22.93
N LYS A 57 -16.17 14.12 22.03
CA LYS A 57 -14.73 14.16 22.34
C LYS A 57 -14.10 15.56 22.20
N LYS A 58 -14.86 16.57 21.76
CA LYS A 58 -14.36 17.95 21.56
C LYS A 58 -14.46 18.85 22.80
N LYS A 59 -14.81 18.32 23.97
CA LYS A 59 -14.75 19.03 25.26
C LYS A 59 -13.63 18.45 26.14
N LYS A 60 -12.40 18.92 25.96
CA LYS A 60 -11.42 19.05 27.04
C LYS A 60 -10.20 19.83 26.56
N LYS A 61 -10.23 21.13 26.83
CA LYS A 61 -9.16 21.93 27.46
C LYS A 61 -9.70 23.37 27.55
N SER A 62 -10.33 23.65 28.68
CA SER A 62 -10.40 24.99 29.25
C SER A 62 -9.51 24.90 30.47
N ASP A 63 -8.31 25.48 30.36
CA ASP A 63 -7.51 26.03 31.45
C ASP A 63 -7.11 27.43 31.00
#